data_AF-A0A7C5M7W8-F1
#
_entry.id   AF-A0A7C5M7W8-F1
#
_cell.length_a   1.000
_cell.length_b   1.000
_cell.length_c   1.000
_cell.angle_alpha   90.00
_cell.angle_beta   90.00
_cell.angle_gamma   90.00
#
_symmetry.space_group_name_H-M   'P 1'
#
loop_
_entity.id
_entity.type
_entity.pdbx_description
1 polymer ?
#
loop_
_entity_poly.entity_id
_entity_poly.type
_entity_poly.pdbx_seq_one_letter_code
_entity_poly.pdbx_strand_id
1 'polypeptide(L)'
;MEKPRLTFWQIWNMSFGFLGIQFGFALQNANVSRLFETLGASIEDIPILWVAAPVTGLIVQPIVGYMSDRTWNRLGRRRPYFLAGALLATAALFLMPNSPTLWIAAGMLWILDASINISMEPFRAFVGDNLP
;
A
#
# COMPACT_ATOMS: atom_id res chain seq x y z
N MET A 1 -17.22 -19.52 19.24
CA MET A 1 -16.11 -20.25 18.58
C MET A 1 -14.83 -19.73 19.19
N GLU A 2 -14.04 -20.57 19.86
CA GLU A 2 -12.71 -20.18 20.36
C GLU A 2 -11.80 -19.91 19.16
N LYS A 3 -11.27 -18.69 19.04
CA LYS A 3 -10.29 -18.36 18.01
C LYS A 3 -8.97 -19.09 18.35
N PRO A 4 -8.32 -19.76 17.38
CA PRO A 4 -7.08 -20.48 17.63
C PRO A 4 -5.99 -19.54 18.14
N ARG A 5 -5.26 -19.95 19.18
CA ARG A 5 -4.11 -19.19 19.70
C ARG A 5 -2.99 -19.18 18.65
N LEU A 6 -2.57 -17.99 18.22
CA LEU A 6 -1.46 -17.83 17.28
C LEU A 6 -0.14 -18.22 17.93
N THR A 7 0.70 -18.92 17.18
CA THR A 7 2.09 -19.15 17.54
C THR A 7 2.91 -17.87 17.43
N PHE A 8 4.01 -17.78 18.18
CA PHE A 8 4.94 -16.65 18.11
C PHE A 8 5.35 -16.30 16.66
N TRP A 9 5.66 -17.30 15.84
CA TRP A 9 6.07 -17.11 14.45
C TRP A 9 4.96 -16.56 13.55
N GLN A 10 3.69 -16.88 13.83
CA GLN A 10 2.56 -16.29 13.11
C GLN A 10 2.42 -14.81 13.45
N ILE A 11 2.54 -14.45 14.73
CA ILE A 11 2.51 -13.06 15.19
C ILE A 11 3.69 -12.28 14.60
N TRP A 12 4.90 -12.85 14.63
CA TRP A 12 6.10 -12.26 14.04
C TRP A 12 5.91 -11.97 12.54
N ASN A 13 5.46 -12.96 11.76
CA ASN A 13 5.26 -12.80 10.32
C ASN A 13 4.21 -11.72 10.00
N MET A 14 3.16 -11.61 10.84
CA MET A 14 2.18 -10.53 10.71
C MET A 14 2.83 -9.18 11.01
N SER A 15 3.50 -9.02 12.15
CA SER A 15 4.20 -7.77 12.49
C SER A 15 5.22 -7.36 11.42
N PHE A 16 5.96 -8.31 10.87
CA PHE A 16 6.93 -8.08 9.81
C PHE A 16 6.27 -7.64 8.49
N GLY A 17 5.13 -8.25 8.14
CA GLY A 17 4.32 -7.80 7.00
C GLY A 17 3.86 -6.36 7.15
N PHE A 18 3.37 -6.00 8.34
CA PHE A 18 2.95 -4.62 8.64
C PHE A 18 4.12 -3.64 8.60
N LEU A 19 5.28 -4.03 9.14
CA LEU A 19 6.52 -3.25 9.07
C LEU A 19 6.87 -2.88 7.63
N GLY A 20 6.75 -3.83 6.68
CA GLY A 20 7.00 -3.56 5.26
C GLY A 20 6.07 -2.49 4.67
N ILE A 21 4.79 -2.49 5.05
CA ILE A 21 3.82 -1.48 4.63
C ILE A 21 4.21 -0.10 5.17
N GLN A 22 4.61 -0.02 6.45
CA GLN A 22 5.08 1.22 7.06
C GLN A 22 6.35 1.74 6.39
N PHE A 23 7.26 0.85 5.99
CA PHE A 23 8.47 1.23 5.24
C PHE A 23 8.13 1.83 3.87
N GLY A 24 7.15 1.26 3.17
CA GLY A 24 6.64 1.82 1.90
C GLY A 24 6.10 3.24 2.07
N PHE A 25 5.26 3.48 3.08
CA PHE A 25 4.78 4.83 3.40
C PHE A 25 5.91 5.78 3.80
N ALA A 26 6.89 5.32 4.58
CA ALA A 26 8.01 6.15 4.99
C ALA A 26 8.86 6.59 3.79
N LEU A 27 9.17 5.67 2.87
CA LEU A 27 9.89 5.99 1.63
C LEU A 27 9.11 6.96 0.75
N GLN A 28 7.80 6.76 0.62
CA GLN A 28 6.91 7.64 -0.13
C GLN A 28 6.94 9.07 0.46
N ASN A 29 6.66 9.22 1.76
CA ASN A 29 6.61 10.52 2.42
C ASN A 29 7.97 11.24 2.45
N ALA A 30 9.08 10.49 2.56
CA ALA A 30 10.41 11.08 2.63
C ALA A 30 10.97 11.53 1.27
N ASN A 31 10.62 10.84 0.18
CA ASN A 31 11.30 11.02 -1.11
C ASN A 31 10.42 11.61 -2.22
N VAL A 32 9.09 11.45 -2.16
CA VAL A 32 8.21 11.83 -3.28
C VAL A 32 8.19 13.33 -3.54
N SER A 33 8.08 14.15 -2.49
CA SER A 33 8.11 15.61 -2.64
C SER A 33 9.43 16.05 -3.28
N ARG A 34 10.56 15.46 -2.83
CA ARG A 34 11.87 15.76 -3.38
C ARG A 34 11.99 15.34 -4.85
N LEU A 35 11.46 14.18 -5.21
CA LEU A 35 11.43 13.70 -6.59
C LEU A 35 10.65 14.65 -7.50
N PHE A 36 9.49 15.13 -7.07
CA PHE A 36 8.70 16.10 -7.85
C PHE A 36 9.44 17.41 -8.07
N GLU A 37 10.11 17.95 -7.04
CA GLU A 37 10.96 19.14 -7.20
C GLU A 37 12.08 18.90 -8.22
N THR A 38 12.75 17.75 -8.18
CA THR A 38 13.83 17.43 -9.14
C THR A 38 13.34 17.28 -10.58
N LEU A 39 12.06 16.97 -10.76
CA LEU A 39 11.40 16.89 -12.07
C LEU A 39 10.77 18.22 -12.51
N GLY A 40 10.98 19.30 -11.75
CA GLY A 40 10.56 20.65 -12.10
C GLY A 40 9.23 21.09 -11.52
N ALA A 41 8.64 20.35 -10.56
CA ALA A 41 7.48 20.84 -9.82
C ALA A 41 7.87 22.00 -8.92
N SER A 42 7.06 23.07 -8.92
CA SER A 42 7.20 24.11 -7.92
C SER A 42 6.66 23.62 -6.57
N ILE A 43 7.12 24.22 -5.47
CA ILE A 43 6.64 23.89 -4.12
C ILE A 43 5.12 24.08 -3.99
N GLU A 44 4.57 25.05 -4.74
CA GLU A 44 3.14 25.37 -4.78
C GLU A 44 2.31 24.27 -5.48
N ASP A 45 2.94 23.49 -6.37
CA ASP A 45 2.29 22.39 -7.09
C ASP A 45 2.35 21.05 -6.32
N ILE A 46 3.22 20.92 -5.32
CA ILE A 46 3.37 19.68 -4.55
C ILE A 46 2.03 19.23 -3.92
N PRO A 47 1.24 20.11 -3.26
CA PRO A 47 -0.05 19.72 -2.68
C PRO A 47 -1.04 19.14 -3.68
N ILE A 48 -1.12 19.70 -4.90
CA ILE A 48 -2.06 19.19 -5.93
C ILE A 48 -1.63 17.80 -6.42
N LEU A 49 -0.32 17.53 -6.52
CA LEU A 49 0.20 16.20 -6.85
C LEU A 49 -0.11 15.17 -5.76
N TRP A 50 -0.11 15.59 -4.49
CA TRP A 50 -0.44 14.74 -3.34
C TRP A 50 -1.93 14.44 -3.17
N VAL A 51 -2.82 15.09 -3.92
CA VAL A 51 -4.26 14.72 -3.97
C VAL A 51 -4.46 13.26 -4.38
N ALA A 52 -3.47 12.68 -5.07
CA ALA A 52 -3.34 11.24 -5.32
C ALA A 52 -3.73 10.39 -4.11
N ALA A 53 -3.15 10.67 -2.94
CA ALA A 53 -3.29 9.83 -1.76
C ALA A 53 -4.72 9.77 -1.20
N PRO A 54 -5.38 10.90 -0.85
CA PRO A 54 -6.75 10.86 -0.35
C PRO A 54 -7.75 10.34 -1.39
N VAL A 55 -7.58 10.68 -2.67
CA VAL A 55 -8.48 10.19 -3.74
C VAL A 55 -8.36 8.68 -3.92
N THR A 56 -7.12 8.19 -3.94
CA THR A 56 -6.85 6.76 -4.06
C THR A 56 -7.36 6.01 -2.85
N GLY A 57 -7.13 6.50 -1.63
CA GLY A 57 -7.68 5.91 -0.40
C GLY A 57 -9.21 5.83 -0.42
N LEU A 58 -9.89 6.92 -0.81
CA LEU A 58 -11.35 6.97 -0.87
C LEU A 58 -11.97 5.93 -1.81
N ILE A 59 -11.30 5.66 -2.94
CA ILE A 59 -11.80 4.75 -3.98
C ILE A 59 -11.34 3.32 -3.75
N VAL A 60 -10.03 3.13 -3.53
CA VAL A 60 -9.41 1.81 -3.45
C VAL A 60 -9.82 1.08 -2.20
N GLN A 61 -9.92 1.76 -1.05
CA GLN A 61 -10.21 1.06 0.21
C GLN A 61 -11.58 0.36 0.18
N PRO A 62 -12.72 1.03 -0.09
CA PRO A 62 -14.02 0.36 -0.09
C PRO A 62 -14.13 -0.79 -1.09
N ILE A 63 -13.51 -0.63 -2.27
CA ILE A 63 -13.49 -1.65 -3.32
C ILE A 63 -12.70 -2.87 -2.86
N VAL A 64 -11.48 -2.67 -2.36
CA VAL A 64 -10.60 -3.75 -1.95
C VAL A 64 -11.13 -4.44 -0.70
N GLY A 65 -11.66 -3.69 0.28
CA GLY A 65 -12.37 -4.26 1.42
C GLY A 65 -13.49 -5.20 0.96
N TYR A 66 -14.39 -4.70 0.10
CA TYR A 66 -15.51 -5.47 -0.45
C TYR A 66 -15.06 -6.71 -1.25
N MET A 67 -14.06 -6.58 -2.12
CA MET A 67 -13.58 -7.67 -2.97
C MET A 67 -12.78 -8.71 -2.19
N SER A 68 -11.94 -8.26 -1.25
CA SER A 68 -11.14 -9.13 -0.40
C SER A 68 -12.01 -10.03 0.47
N ASP A 69 -13.16 -9.53 0.91
CA ASP A 69 -14.10 -10.32 1.71
C ASP A 69 -14.78 -11.47 0.95
N ARG A 70 -14.90 -11.37 -0.38
CA ARG A 70 -15.58 -12.36 -1.24
C ARG A 70 -14.64 -13.33 -1.93
N THR A 71 -13.33 -13.06 -1.91
CA THR A 71 -12.37 -13.89 -2.62
C THR A 71 -11.94 -15.06 -1.76
N TRP A 72 -12.07 -16.28 -2.27
CA TRP A 72 -11.54 -17.47 -1.61
C TRP A 72 -10.71 -18.27 -2.61
N ASN A 73 -9.40 -18.29 -2.40
CA ASN A 73 -8.49 -19.07 -3.24
C ASN A 73 -7.52 -19.90 -2.37
N ARG A 74 -6.55 -20.55 -3.01
CA ARG A 74 -5.56 -21.42 -2.34
C ARG A 74 -4.69 -20.69 -1.31
N LEU A 75 -4.52 -19.37 -1.43
CA LEU A 75 -3.79 -18.53 -0.47
C LEU A 75 -4.71 -18.05 0.68
N GLY A 76 -6.02 -18.28 0.59
CA GLY A 76 -7.02 -17.84 1.55
C GLY A 76 -7.73 -16.55 1.11
N ARG A 77 -8.44 -15.93 2.06
CA ARG A 77 -9.32 -14.78 1.79
C ARG A 77 -8.58 -13.50 1.40
N ARG A 78 -7.80 -12.98 2.36
CA ARG A 78 -7.24 -11.62 2.34
C ARG A 78 -5.77 -11.58 1.92
N ARG A 79 -5.09 -12.74 1.95
CA ARG A 79 -3.67 -12.88 1.58
C ARG A 79 -3.33 -12.56 0.12
N PRO A 80 -4.16 -12.90 -0.88
CA PRO A 80 -3.88 -12.54 -2.27
C PRO A 80 -3.74 -11.04 -2.49
N TYR A 81 -4.58 -10.25 -1.82
CA TYR A 81 -4.64 -8.80 -2.01
C TYR A 81 -3.40 -8.12 -1.48
N PHE A 82 -3.04 -8.36 -0.22
CA PHE A 82 -1.84 -7.71 0.32
C PHE A 82 -0.54 -8.21 -0.31
N LEU A 83 -0.50 -9.46 -0.80
CA LEU A 83 0.63 -9.94 -1.58
C LEU A 83 0.74 -9.20 -2.92
N ALA A 84 -0.37 -9.08 -3.66
CA ALA A 84 -0.39 -8.34 -4.92
C ALA A 84 -0.04 -6.85 -4.70
N GLY A 85 -0.62 -6.21 -3.69
CA GLY A 85 -0.30 -4.84 -3.30
C GLY A 85 1.16 -4.67 -2.92
N ALA A 86 1.76 -5.61 -2.16
CA ALA A 86 3.17 -5.55 -1.79
C ALA A 86 4.10 -5.67 -3.02
N LEU A 87 3.78 -6.54 -3.98
CA LEU A 87 4.55 -6.70 -5.21
C LEU A 87 4.46 -5.45 -6.10
N LEU A 88 3.25 -4.91 -6.27
CA LEU A 88 3.03 -3.69 -7.06
C LEU A 88 3.68 -2.46 -6.40
N ALA A 89 3.58 -2.32 -5.07
CA ALA A 89 4.23 -1.24 -4.33
C ALA A 89 5.75 -1.34 -4.46
N THR A 90 6.31 -2.55 -4.37
CA THR A 90 7.75 -2.79 -4.57
C THR A 90 8.18 -2.36 -5.97
N ALA A 91 7.48 -2.83 -7.01
CA ALA A 91 7.77 -2.44 -8.39
C ALA A 91 7.67 -0.92 -8.59
N ALA A 92 6.65 -0.28 -8.00
CA ALA A 92 6.49 1.16 -8.08
C ALA A 92 7.63 1.92 -7.41
N LEU A 93 8.09 1.50 -6.22
CA LEU A 93 9.23 2.11 -5.53
C LEU A 93 10.55 1.99 -6.34
N PHE A 94 10.75 0.90 -7.09
CA PHE A 94 11.92 0.76 -7.96
C PHE A 94 11.84 1.61 -9.23
N LEU A 95 10.65 1.73 -9.81
CA LEU A 95 10.46 2.45 -11.08
C LEU A 95 10.30 3.96 -10.89
N MET A 96 9.71 4.40 -9.78
CA MET A 96 9.37 5.80 -9.53
C MET A 96 10.57 6.76 -9.60
N PRO A 97 11.75 6.47 -9.02
CA PRO A 97 12.93 7.33 -9.14
C PRO A 97 13.45 7.48 -10.58
N ASN A 98 13.10 6.54 -11.48
CA ASN A 98 13.51 6.54 -12.88
C ASN A 98 12.48 7.21 -13.80
N SER A 99 11.48 7.90 -13.24
CA SER A 99 10.44 8.58 -14.02
C SER A 99 11.05 9.73 -14.83
N PRO A 100 10.89 9.76 -16.18
CA PRO A 100 11.54 10.77 -17.01
C PRO A 100 10.82 12.13 -17.00
N THR A 101 9.57 12.19 -16.53
CA THR A 101 8.77 13.41 -16.47
C THR A 101 7.92 13.46 -15.21
N LEU A 102 7.53 14.69 -14.81
CA LEU A 102 6.70 14.94 -13.63
C LEU A 102 5.39 14.14 -13.65
N TRP A 103 4.68 14.10 -14.79
CA TRP A 103 3.40 13.40 -14.90
C TRP A 103 3.54 11.88 -14.78
N ILE A 104 4.65 11.31 -15.24
CA ILE A 104 4.93 9.89 -15.04
C ILE A 104 5.20 9.62 -13.56
N ALA A 105 5.99 10.47 -12.88
CA ALA A 105 6.20 10.34 -11.45
C ALA A 105 4.89 10.47 -10.65
N ALA A 106 3.98 11.38 -11.06
CA ALA A 106 2.66 11.51 -10.47
C ALA A 106 1.82 10.24 -10.67
N GLY A 107 1.80 9.67 -11.89
CA GLY A 107 1.13 8.39 -12.15
C GLY A 107 1.74 7.24 -11.33
N MET A 108 3.07 7.20 -11.18
CA MET A 108 3.75 6.23 -10.34
C MET A 108 3.40 6.41 -8.85
N LEU A 109 3.20 7.64 -8.38
CA LEU A 109 2.69 7.90 -7.04
C LEU A 109 1.30 7.30 -6.85
N TRP A 110 0.39 7.46 -7.82
CA TRP A 110 -0.95 6.88 -7.75
C TRP A 110 -0.90 5.35 -7.70
N ILE A 111 -0.05 4.72 -8.52
CA ILE A 111 0.14 3.27 -8.51
C ILE A 111 0.69 2.82 -7.15
N LEU A 112 1.72 3.51 -6.64
CA LEU A 112 2.31 3.22 -5.33
C LEU A 112 1.26 3.33 -4.22
N ASP A 113 0.50 4.42 -4.19
CA ASP A 113 -0.51 4.67 -3.18
C ASP A 113 -1.64 3.63 -3.24
N ALA A 114 -2.12 3.30 -4.44
CA ALA A 114 -3.14 2.27 -4.63
C ALA A 114 -2.64 0.92 -4.14
N SER A 115 -1.40 0.58 -4.46
CA SER A 115 -0.76 -0.68 -4.07
C SER A 115 -0.61 -0.80 -2.55
N ILE A 116 -0.20 0.29 -1.89
CA ILE A 116 -0.09 0.34 -0.43
C ILE A 116 -1.48 0.22 0.21
N ASN A 117 -2.50 0.90 -0.30
CA ASN A 117 -3.88 0.80 0.19
C ASN A 117 -4.46 -0.62 0.01
N ILE A 118 -4.24 -1.24 -1.17
CA ILE A 118 -4.61 -2.64 -1.44
C ILE A 118 -3.97 -3.59 -0.41
N SER A 119 -2.77 -3.26 0.06
CA SER A 119 -2.05 -4.06 1.05
C SER A 119 -2.52 -3.83 2.47
N MET A 120 -2.64 -2.58 2.89
CA MET A 120 -2.87 -2.19 4.27
C MET A 120 -4.22 -2.65 4.82
N GLU A 121 -5.30 -2.47 4.07
CA GLU A 121 -6.65 -2.69 4.59
C GLU A 121 -6.98 -4.18 4.78
N PRO A 122 -6.78 -5.08 3.79
CA PRO A 122 -6.92 -6.51 4.01
C PRO A 122 -5.98 -7.04 5.08
N PHE A 123 -4.78 -6.45 5.22
CA PHE A 123 -3.84 -6.81 6.26
C PHE A 123 -4.36 -6.46 7.65
N ARG A 124 -4.84 -5.23 7.86
CA ARG A 124 -5.43 -4.79 9.14
C ARG A 124 -6.62 -5.67 9.52
N ALA A 125 -7.49 -5.95 8.56
CA ALA A 125 -8.65 -6.80 8.77
C ALA A 125 -8.22 -8.26 9.06
N PHE A 126 -7.20 -8.77 8.36
CA PHE A 126 -6.61 -10.08 8.63
C PHE A 126 -6.04 -10.18 10.05
N VAL A 127 -5.38 -9.14 10.56
CA VAL A 127 -4.90 -9.10 11.95
C VAL A 127 -6.09 -9.17 12.92
N GLY A 128 -7.12 -8.37 12.70
CA GLY A 128 -8.33 -8.38 13.53
C GLY A 128 -9.07 -9.73 13.54
N ASP A 129 -9.09 -10.45 12.42
CA ASP A 129 -9.71 -11.78 12.34
C ASP A 129 -8.99 -12.82 13.22
N ASN A 130 -7.66 -12.69 13.40
CA ASN A 130 -6.84 -13.68 14.08
C ASN A 130 -6.57 -13.36 15.57
N LEU A 131 -6.82 -12.13 16.01
CA LEU A 131 -6.69 -11.74 17.42
C LEU A 131 -7.99 -12.07 18.20
N PRO A 132 -7.90 -12.50 19.49
CA PRO A 132 -9.06 -12.81 20.33
C PRO A 132 -10.08 -11.66 20.36
#